data_AF-A0AA90QAP4-F1
#
_entry.id   AF-A0AA90QAP4-F1
#
_cell.length_a   1.000
_cell.length_b   1.000
_cell.length_c   1.000
_cell.angle_alpha   90.00
_cell.angle_beta   90.00
_cell.angle_gamma   90.00
#
_symmetry.space_group_name_H-M   'P 1'
#
loop_
_entity.id
_entity.type
_entity.pdbx_description
1 polymer ?
#
loop_
_entity_poly.entity_id
_entity_poly.type
_entity_poly.pdbx_seq_one_letter_code
_entity_poly.pdbx_strand_id
1 'polypeptide(L)'
;MKWVEDFLCLADTRSFSRSASERHSSQPAFSRRIRSLETWLGATLVDRSCNPPSLTPAGHVFRGHALGIMQQVHKAKHILRHASDYPGGAI
;
A
#
# COMPACT_ATOMS: atom_id res chain seq x y z
N MET A 1 -6.85 -2.60 -3.20
CA MET A 1 -6.09 -1.54 -2.52
C MET A 1 -5.39 -1.99 -1.24
N LYS A 2 -5.97 -2.89 -0.43
CA LYS A 2 -5.40 -3.31 0.87
C LYS A 2 -3.91 -3.69 0.82
N TRP A 3 -3.45 -4.45 -0.18
CA TRP A 3 -2.02 -4.78 -0.33
C TRP A 3 -1.12 -3.57 -0.57
N VAL A 4 -1.56 -2.62 -1.40
CA VAL A 4 -0.80 -1.41 -1.71
C VAL A 4 -0.66 -0.55 -0.46
N GLU A 5 -1.76 -0.33 0.26
CA GLU A 5 -1.77 0.43 1.51
C GLU A 5 -0.94 -0.25 2.61
N ASP A 6 -1.06 -1.57 2.77
CA ASP A 6 -0.30 -2.33 3.76
C ASP A 6 1.20 -2.26 3.46
N PHE A 7 1.61 -2.43 2.19
CA PHE A 7 2.99 -2.32 1.79
C PHE A 7 3.56 -0.92 2.01
N LEU A 8 2.84 0.14 1.60
CA LEU A 8 3.28 1.52 1.81
C LEU A 8 3.42 1.85 3.30
N CYS A 9 2.46 1.41 4.13
CA CYS A 9 2.54 1.56 5.58
C CYS A 9 3.80 0.87 6.14
N LEU A 10 4.13 -0.34 5.68
CA LEU A 10 5.36 -1.02 6.09
C LEU A 10 6.63 -0.31 5.61
N ALA A 11 6.64 0.18 4.38
CA ALA A 11 7.76 0.92 3.81
C ALA A 11 8.07 2.20 4.60
N ASP A 12 7.04 2.89 5.07
CA ASP A 12 7.17 4.15 5.80
C ASP A 12 7.52 3.91 7.28
N THR A 13 6.90 2.93 7.92
CA THR A 13 7.10 2.66 9.36
C THR A 13 8.34 1.80 9.66
N ARG A 14 8.82 1.01 8.69
CA ARG A 14 9.92 0.04 8.87
C ARG A 14 9.75 -0.86 10.09
N SER A 15 8.50 -1.20 10.44
CA SER A 15 8.20 -2.01 11.63
C SER A 15 6.88 -2.75 11.44
N PHE A 16 6.95 -4.08 11.29
CA PHE A 16 5.76 -4.92 11.11
C PHE A 16 4.74 -4.76 12.24
N SER A 17 5.19 -4.59 13.49
CA SER A 17 4.30 -4.39 14.63
C SER A 17 3.57 -3.06 14.53
N ARG A 18 4.31 -1.97 14.23
CA ARG A 18 3.71 -0.64 14.05
C ARG A 18 2.76 -0.60 12.86
N SER A 19 3.16 -1.14 11.70
CA SER A 19 2.30 -1.16 10.53
C SER A 19 1.01 -1.96 10.78
N ALA A 20 1.11 -3.07 11.52
CA ALA A 20 -0.05 -3.87 11.87
C ALA A 20 -1.04 -3.07 12.73
N SER A 21 -0.55 -2.34 13.73
CA SER A 21 -1.36 -1.43 14.54
C SER A 21 -2.02 -0.33 13.70
N GLU A 22 -1.27 0.35 12.84
CA GLU A 22 -1.80 1.41 11.95
C GLU A 22 -2.82 0.89 10.93
N ARG A 23 -2.73 -0.40 10.59
CA ARG A 23 -3.64 -1.09 9.66
C ARG A 23 -4.70 -1.92 10.37
N HIS A 24 -4.92 -1.68 11.67
CA HIS A 24 -5.93 -2.32 12.51
C HIS A 24 -5.92 -3.84 12.37
N SER A 25 -4.73 -4.45 12.48
CA SER A 25 -4.53 -5.88 12.31
C SER A 25 -3.52 -6.42 13.32
N SER A 26 -3.54 -7.73 13.56
CA SER A 26 -2.46 -8.37 14.31
C SER A 26 -1.21 -8.46 13.43
N GLN A 27 -0.03 -8.39 14.06
CA GLN A 27 1.25 -8.50 13.35
C GLN A 27 1.40 -9.81 12.54
N PRO A 28 0.96 -10.99 13.01
CA PRO A 28 0.96 -12.21 12.19
C PRO A 28 0.04 -12.13 10.97
N ALA A 29 -1.14 -11.51 11.09
CA ALA A 29 -2.04 -11.34 9.95
C ALA A 29 -1.49 -10.34 8.93
N PHE A 30 -0.88 -9.25 9.40
CA PHE A 30 -0.23 -8.26 8.55
C PHE A 30 0.98 -8.86 7.80
N SER A 31 1.86 -9.58 8.50
CA SER A 31 3.00 -10.27 7.89
C SER A 31 2.58 -11.26 6.80
N ARG A 32 1.50 -12.04 7.04
CA ARG A 32 0.94 -12.93 6.01
C ARG A 32 0.49 -12.18 4.77
N ARG A 33 -0.18 -11.02 4.91
CA ARG A 33 -0.63 -10.24 3.75
C ARG A 33 0.53 -9.69 2.92
N ILE A 34 1.61 -9.23 3.56
CA ILE A 34 2.83 -8.82 2.86
C ILE A 34 3.47 -10.00 2.13
N ARG A 35 3.57 -11.18 2.76
CA ARG A 35 4.07 -12.38 2.07
C ARG A 35 3.19 -12.78 0.90
N SER A 36 1.86 -12.73 1.04
CA SER A 36 0.95 -13.03 -0.08
C SER A 36 1.14 -12.07 -1.26
N LEU A 37 1.39 -10.78 -0.98
CA LEU A 37 1.75 -9.81 -2.01
C LEU A 37 3.08 -10.18 -2.69
N GLU A 38 4.12 -10.49 -1.92
CA GLU A 38 5.43 -10.91 -2.44
C GLU A 38 5.31 -12.16 -3.32
N THR A 39 4.54 -13.16 -2.87
CA THR A 39 4.26 -14.38 -3.64
C THR A 39 3.52 -14.08 -4.93
N TRP A 40 2.48 -13.24 -4.89
CA TRP A 40 1.71 -12.87 -6.06
C TRP A 40 2.54 -12.10 -7.10
N LEU A 41 3.46 -11.25 -6.65
CA LEU A 41 4.41 -10.53 -7.50
C LEU A 41 5.58 -11.40 -7.99
N GLY A 42 5.81 -12.55 -7.38
CA GLY A 42 7.02 -13.37 -7.61
C GLY A 42 8.31 -12.69 -7.16
N ALA A 43 8.25 -11.73 -6.23
CA ALA A 43 9.40 -10.94 -5.80
C ALA A 43 9.35 -10.61 -4.31
N THR A 44 10.49 -10.76 -3.63
CA THR A 44 10.66 -10.28 -2.25
C THR A 44 10.79 -8.77 -2.23
N LEU A 45 9.91 -8.09 -1.51
CA LEU A 45 9.87 -6.62 -1.43
C LEU A 45 10.55 -6.10 -0.17
N VAL A 46 10.56 -6.89 0.90
CA VAL A 46 11.08 -6.49 2.21
C VAL A 46 12.17 -7.45 2.68
N ASP A 47 13.33 -6.90 2.95
CA ASP A 47 14.40 -7.61 3.65
C ASP A 47 14.12 -7.61 5.15
N ARG A 48 13.99 -8.82 5.70
CA ARG A 48 13.67 -9.09 7.11
C ARG A 48 14.89 -9.58 7.90
N SER A 49 16.05 -9.69 7.26
CA SER A 49 17.30 -10.11 7.91
C SER A 49 17.90 -9.01 8.79
N CYS A 50 17.53 -7.76 8.53
CA CYS A 50 17.94 -6.58 9.29
C CYS A 50 16.85 -6.10 10.27
N ASN A 51 17.28 -5.45 11.35
CA ASN A 51 16.41 -4.77 12.30
C ASN A 51 16.87 -3.31 12.47
N PRO A 52 16.13 -2.31 11.96
CA PRO A 52 14.79 -2.42 11.37
C PRO A 52 14.79 -3.03 9.95
N PRO A 53 13.69 -3.68 9.53
CA PRO A 53 13.54 -4.19 8.17
C PRO A 53 13.64 -3.08 7.12
N SER A 54 14.16 -3.43 5.95
CA SER A 54 14.39 -2.51 4.84
C SER A 54 13.73 -3.00 3.55
N LEU A 55 13.63 -2.13 2.54
CA LEU A 55 13.15 -2.54 1.22
C LEU A 55 14.28 -3.20 0.43
N THR A 56 13.95 -4.25 -0.31
CA THR A 56 14.83 -4.78 -1.35
C THR A 56 14.85 -3.83 -2.56
N PRO A 57 15.73 -4.02 -3.55
CA PRO A 57 15.65 -3.29 -4.81
C PRO A 57 14.27 -3.41 -5.49
N ALA A 58 13.65 -4.59 -5.47
CA ALA A 58 12.30 -4.80 -5.98
C ALA A 58 11.24 -4.04 -5.14
N GLY A 59 11.42 -3.98 -3.82
CA GLY A 59 10.60 -3.17 -2.92
C GLY A 59 10.64 -1.69 -3.26
N HIS A 60 11.82 -1.14 -3.57
CA HIS A 60 11.97 0.25 -4.00
C HIS A 60 11.24 0.54 -5.31
N VAL A 61 11.36 -0.33 -6.31
CA VAL A 61 10.63 -0.21 -7.58
C VAL A 61 9.12 -0.27 -7.32
N PHE A 62 8.66 -1.28 -6.58
CA PHE A 62 7.24 -1.44 -6.27
C PHE A 62 6.67 -0.25 -5.50
N ARG A 63 7.44 0.38 -4.59
CA ARG A 63 7.01 1.59 -3.86
C ARG A 63 6.67 2.74 -4.80
N GLY A 64 7.46 2.97 -5.85
CA GLY A 64 7.16 3.99 -6.86
C GLY A 64 5.81 3.75 -7.53
N HIS A 65 5.56 2.52 -7.99
CA HIS A 65 4.29 2.13 -8.60
C HIS A 65 3.10 2.21 -7.62
N ALA A 66 3.30 1.73 -6.39
CA ALA A 66 2.29 1.77 -5.33
C ALA A 66 1.82 3.19 -5.02
N LEU A 67 2.74 4.15 -4.91
CA LEU A 67 2.42 5.57 -4.73
C LEU A 67 1.62 6.12 -5.92
N GLY A 68 2.02 5.81 -7.15
CA GLY A 68 1.30 6.23 -8.35
C GLY A 68 -0.13 5.67 -8.40
N ILE A 69 -0.32 4.40 -8.06
CA ILE A 69 -1.64 3.76 -7.99
C ILE A 69 -2.53 4.48 -6.97
N MET A 70 -2.01 4.79 -5.76
CA MET A 70 -2.77 5.53 -4.75
C MET A 70 -3.14 6.92 -5.25
N GLN A 71 -2.24 7.64 -5.91
CA GLN A 71 -2.52 8.97 -6.44
C GLN A 71 -3.65 8.95 -7.48
N GLN A 72 -3.64 7.98 -8.40
CA GLN A 72 -4.71 7.85 -9.40
C GLN A 72 -6.06 7.55 -8.76
N VAL A 73 -6.11 6.67 -7.76
CA VAL A 73 -7.34 6.37 -7.01
C VAL A 73 -7.86 7.60 -6.27
N HIS A 74 -6.99 8.37 -5.61
CA HIS A 74 -7.39 9.61 -4.95
C HIS A 74 -7.90 10.65 -5.95
N LYS A 75 -7.24 10.80 -7.11
CA LYS A 75 -7.68 11.70 -8.18
C LYS A 75 -9.06 11.32 -8.70
N ALA A 76 -9.29 10.03 -9.00
CA ALA A 76 -10.59 9.54 -9.44
C ALA A 76 -11.68 9.81 -8.39
N LYS A 77 -11.40 9.53 -7.11
CA LYS A 77 -12.32 9.80 -6.00
C LYS A 77 -12.65 11.29 -5.87
N HIS A 78 -11.66 12.16 -6.02
CA HIS A 78 -11.87 13.61 -5.98
C HIS A 78 -12.78 14.07 -7.12
N ILE A 79 -12.48 13.67 -8.37
CA ILE A 79 -13.29 14.02 -9.55
C ILE A 79 -14.75 13.58 -9.35
N LEU A 80 -14.99 12.33 -8.95
CA LEU A 80 -16.35 11.81 -8.79
C LEU A 80 -17.13 12.50 -7.67
N ARG A 81 -16.49 12.84 -6.55
CA ARG A 81 -17.14 13.57 -5.44
C ARG A 81 -17.56 14.99 -5.84
N HIS A 82 -16.80 15.64 -6.71
CA HIS A 82 -17.11 16.98 -7.20
C HIS A 82 -17.97 16.97 -8.48
N ALA A 83 -18.01 15.86 -9.22
CA ALA A 83 -18.95 15.67 -10.32
C ALA A 83 -20.40 15.54 -9.81
N SER A 84 -20.61 14.99 -8.60
CA SER A 84 -21.91 15.02 -7.91
C SER A 84 -22.36 16.42 -7.48
N ASP A 85 -21.47 17.41 -7.54
CA ASP A 85 -21.75 18.82 -7.20
C ASP A 85 -22.12 19.66 -8.45
N TYR A 86 -22.29 19.01 -9.62
CA TYR A 86 -22.84 19.65 -10.82
C TYR A 86 -24.37 19.48 -10.86
N PRO A 87 -25.17 20.54 -10.66
CA PRO A 87 -26.62 20.55 -10.90
C PRO A 87 -26.91 20.66 -12.42
N GLY A 88 -26.32 19.77 -13.22
CA GLY A 88 -26.32 19.84 -14.68
C GLY A 88 -26.23 18.48 -15.34
N GLY A 89 -26.88 17.47 -14.76
CA GLY A 89 -27.14 16.19 -15.43
C GLY A 89 -28.24 16.36 -16.47
N ALA A 90 -27.87 16.86 -17.65
CA ALA A 90 -28.64 16.72 -18.87
C ALA A 90 -27.66 16.42 -20.00
N ILE A 91 -27.57 15.14 -20.37
CA ILE A 91 -27.31 14.69 -21.74
C ILE A 91 -28.28 13.56 -22.04
#